data_AF-Q17Z44-F1
#
_entry.id   AF-Q17Z44-F1
#
_cell.length_a   1.000
_cell.length_b   1.000
_cell.length_c   1.000
_cell.angle_alpha   90.00
_cell.angle_beta   90.00
_cell.angle_gamma   90.00
#
_symmetry.space_group_name_H-M   'P 1'
#
loop_
_entity.id
_entity.type
_entity.pdbx_description
1 polymer ?
#
loop_
_entity_poly.entity_id
_entity_poly.type
_entity_poly.pdbx_seq_one_letter_code
_entity_poly.pdbx_strand_id
1 'polypeptide(L)'
;MKILGLWLGVFVFLRLHLNLYLGEEPKYKDNFTHFEYANPNARKGGALRNDAIGAFDSLNSFALKGTKAEDLDLIYDTLMVQSLDEPFAEYPLIAKDVQVAKDNSYVVFTLDERARLSDNPPILASDVKFSFDTIIKLGSPLSIGSITRMSKR
;
A
#
# COMPACT_ATOMS: atom_id res chain seq x y z
N MET A 1 1.07 -26.74 -49.89
CA MET A 1 2.13 -25.84 -49.39
C MET A 1 1.56 -24.44 -49.21
N LYS A 2 1.19 -24.09 -47.96
CA LYS A 2 1.15 -22.75 -47.32
C LYS A 2 0.21 -22.84 -46.11
N ILE A 3 0.85 -22.88 -44.94
CA ILE A 3 0.26 -22.93 -43.60
C ILE A 3 -0.11 -21.48 -43.25
N LEU A 4 -1.38 -21.20 -42.94
CA LEU A 4 -1.80 -19.91 -42.40
C LEU A 4 -1.96 -20.07 -40.88
N GLY A 5 -1.04 -19.45 -40.15
CA GLY A 5 -0.87 -19.59 -38.72
C GLY A 5 -2.03 -19.00 -37.92
N LEU A 6 -2.50 -19.81 -36.97
CA LEU A 6 -3.40 -19.46 -35.89
C LEU A 6 -2.65 -18.52 -34.92
N TRP A 7 -2.91 -17.22 -34.99
CA TRP A 7 -2.53 -16.28 -33.93
C TRP A 7 -3.62 -16.32 -32.86
N LEU A 8 -3.61 -17.38 -32.04
CA LEU A 8 -4.39 -17.37 -30.81
C LEU A 8 -3.54 -16.65 -29.76
N GLY A 9 -3.75 -15.32 -29.68
CA GLY A 9 -3.16 -14.50 -28.65
C GLY A 9 -3.45 -15.11 -27.29
N VAL A 10 -2.40 -15.51 -26.59
CA VAL A 10 -2.47 -15.87 -25.17
C VAL A 10 -2.71 -14.57 -24.42
N PHE A 11 -3.96 -14.11 -24.39
CA PHE A 11 -4.44 -13.25 -23.32
C PHE A 11 -4.51 -14.13 -22.09
N VAL A 12 -3.41 -14.21 -21.34
CA VAL A 12 -3.47 -14.65 -19.95
C VAL A 12 -4.44 -13.67 -19.28
N PHE A 13 -5.65 -14.12 -18.99
CA PHE A 13 -6.53 -13.44 -18.05
C PHE A 13 -5.82 -13.47 -16.68
N LEU A 14 -4.96 -12.46 -16.42
CA LEU A 14 -4.55 -12.14 -15.07
C LEU A 14 -5.81 -11.71 -14.32
N ARG A 15 -6.06 -12.36 -13.19
CA ARG A 15 -7.19 -12.02 -12.33
C ARG A 15 -6.85 -10.71 -11.64
N LEU A 16 -7.55 -9.64 -12.03
CA LEU A 16 -7.50 -8.35 -11.32
C LEU A 16 -8.10 -8.58 -9.92
N HIS A 17 -7.33 -8.27 -8.89
CA HIS A 17 -7.79 -8.33 -7.51
C HIS A 17 -7.85 -6.90 -6.95
N LEU A 18 -9.01 -6.53 -6.41
CA LEU A 18 -9.14 -5.27 -5.67
C LEU A 18 -8.42 -5.36 -4.31
N ASN A 19 -8.34 -6.57 -3.73
CA ASN A 19 -7.83 -6.80 -2.38
C ASN A 19 -6.69 -7.82 -2.43
N LEU A 20 -5.67 -7.63 -1.59
CA LEU A 20 -4.58 -8.59 -1.37
C LEU A 20 -4.87 -9.35 -0.08
N TYR A 21 -4.90 -10.67 -0.13
CA TYR A 21 -5.12 -11.47 1.07
C TYR A 21 -4.35 -12.79 1.04
N LEU A 22 -4.04 -13.32 2.23
CA LEU A 22 -3.37 -14.61 2.37
C LEU A 22 -4.30 -15.63 3.05
N GLY A 23 -4.61 -16.71 2.35
CA GLY A 23 -5.37 -17.83 2.89
C GLY A 23 -6.88 -17.70 2.69
N GLU A 24 -7.56 -17.00 3.60
CA GLU A 24 -9.02 -16.89 3.63
C GLU A 24 -9.54 -15.77 2.73
N GLU A 25 -10.73 -15.96 2.16
CA GLU A 25 -11.36 -14.94 1.33
C GLU A 25 -11.67 -13.67 2.15
N PRO A 26 -11.36 -12.46 1.63
CA PRO A 26 -11.52 -11.22 2.37
C PRO A 26 -12.99 -11.00 2.73
N LYS A 27 -13.18 -10.45 3.95
CA LYS A 27 -14.48 -10.11 4.52
C LYS A 27 -15.20 -9.07 3.66
N TYR A 28 -14.51 -8.01 3.27
CA TYR A 28 -15.09 -6.94 2.47
C TYR A 28 -14.99 -7.27 0.98
N LYS A 29 -16.14 -7.33 0.32
CA LYS A 29 -16.25 -7.64 -1.11
C LYS A 29 -16.13 -6.38 -1.95
N ASP A 30 -16.07 -6.59 -3.26
CA ASP A 30 -16.09 -5.51 -4.25
C ASP A 30 -17.27 -4.56 -3.97
N ASN A 31 -16.99 -3.25 -4.02
CA ASN A 31 -17.94 -2.16 -3.73
C ASN A 31 -18.32 -1.94 -2.26
N PHE A 32 -17.61 -2.52 -1.28
CA PHE A 32 -17.75 -2.06 0.11
C PHE A 32 -17.40 -0.56 0.20
N THR A 33 -18.11 0.16 1.07
CA THR A 33 -17.97 1.63 1.16
C THR A 33 -17.18 2.10 2.38
N HIS A 34 -17.07 1.26 3.40
CA HIS A 34 -16.35 1.51 4.64
C HIS A 34 -16.10 0.19 5.37
N PHE A 35 -15.06 0.15 6.19
CA PHE A 35 -14.86 -0.94 7.15
C PHE A 35 -15.98 -0.94 8.21
N GLU A 36 -16.38 -2.10 8.69
CA GLU A 36 -17.49 -2.27 9.64
C GLU A 36 -17.22 -1.56 10.98
N TYR A 37 -15.95 -1.47 11.36
CA TYR A 37 -15.50 -0.75 12.55
C TYR A 37 -15.45 0.78 12.36
N ALA A 38 -15.70 1.29 11.15
CA ALA A 38 -15.74 2.72 10.86
C ALA A 38 -17.18 3.23 10.83
N ASN A 39 -17.45 4.33 11.54
CA ASN A 39 -18.75 5.00 11.46
C ASN A 39 -18.81 5.94 10.23
N PRO A 40 -19.57 5.64 9.17
CA PRO A 40 -19.66 6.50 7.98
C PRO A 40 -20.32 7.84 8.27
N ASN A 41 -21.10 7.94 9.36
CA ASN A 41 -21.80 9.14 9.81
C ASN A 41 -21.01 9.93 10.87
N ALA A 42 -19.70 9.68 11.01
CA ALA A 42 -18.85 10.41 11.94
C ALA A 42 -18.90 11.92 11.66
N ARG A 43 -19.23 12.71 12.69
CA ARG A 43 -19.22 14.18 12.61
C ARG A 43 -17.81 14.65 12.28
N LYS A 44 -17.69 15.54 11.29
CA LYS A 44 -16.40 16.12 10.87
C LYS A 44 -16.14 17.43 11.61
N GLY A 45 -14.88 17.67 11.95
CA GLY A 45 -14.42 18.87 12.67
C GLY A 45 -14.07 18.62 14.14
N GLY A 46 -13.69 19.69 14.83
CA GLY A 46 -13.15 19.64 16.19
C GLY A 46 -11.62 19.51 16.21
N ALA A 47 -11.05 19.43 17.42
CA ALA A 47 -9.63 19.23 17.63
C ALA A 47 -9.41 18.10 18.64
N LEU A 48 -8.68 17.07 18.23
CA LEU A 48 -8.16 16.05 19.15
C LEU A 48 -6.88 16.60 19.79
N ARG A 49 -6.79 16.54 21.12
CA ARG A 49 -5.57 16.82 21.87
C ARG A 49 -5.16 15.52 22.55
N ASN A 50 -4.05 14.96 22.10
CA ASN A 50 -3.49 13.72 22.63
C ASN A 50 -2.16 14.02 23.33
N ASP A 51 -1.82 13.22 24.34
CA ASP A 51 -0.47 13.20 24.89
C ASP A 51 0.39 12.15 24.17
N ALA A 52 1.70 12.33 24.26
CA ALA A 52 2.70 11.40 23.74
C ALA A 52 3.75 11.19 24.84
N ILE A 53 4.25 9.96 24.98
CA ILE A 53 5.18 9.64 26.06
C ILE A 53 6.61 9.90 25.59
N GLY A 54 7.30 10.84 26.24
CA GLY A 54 8.70 11.17 25.95
C GLY A 54 8.86 12.45 25.15
N ALA A 55 9.96 12.55 24.40
CA ALA A 55 10.28 13.69 23.54
C ALA A 55 10.72 13.19 22.16
N PHE A 56 10.61 14.05 21.15
CA PHE A 56 11.07 13.78 19.79
C PHE A 56 12.11 14.80 19.35
N ASP A 57 12.99 14.40 18.44
CA ASP A 57 13.96 15.26 17.79
C ASP A 57 13.97 15.11 16.25
N SER A 58 13.06 14.29 15.71
CA SER A 58 12.94 14.02 14.27
C SER A 58 11.47 13.95 13.83
N LEU A 59 11.21 14.49 12.63
CA LEU A 59 9.93 14.36 11.91
C LEU A 59 10.00 13.36 10.75
N ASN A 60 11.10 12.61 10.64
CA ASN A 60 11.26 11.58 9.62
C ASN A 60 11.02 10.19 10.23
N SER A 61 9.90 9.55 9.88
CA SER A 61 9.50 8.22 10.40
C SER A 61 10.47 7.08 9.97
N PHE A 62 11.26 7.31 8.92
CA PHE A 62 12.19 6.32 8.34
C PHE A 62 13.66 6.55 8.73
N ALA A 63 13.96 7.57 9.52
CA ALA A 63 15.33 7.88 9.91
C ALA A 63 15.97 6.75 10.72
N LEU A 64 17.24 6.46 10.45
CA LEU A 64 18.02 5.47 11.20
C LEU A 64 18.32 5.91 12.64
N LYS A 65 18.36 7.22 12.90
CA LYS A 65 18.75 7.83 14.17
C LYS A 65 17.79 8.96 14.54
N GLY A 66 17.63 9.16 15.85
CA GLY A 66 16.71 10.14 16.43
C GLY A 66 15.46 9.46 16.98
N THR A 67 14.70 10.21 17.76
CA THR A 67 13.38 9.81 18.26
C THR A 67 12.33 10.49 17.41
N LYS A 68 11.57 9.70 16.66
CA LYS A 68 10.49 10.19 15.79
C LYS A 68 9.32 10.70 16.64
N ALA A 69 8.63 11.73 16.16
CA ALA A 69 7.35 12.12 16.73
C ALA A 69 6.32 10.96 16.62
N GLU A 70 5.42 10.87 17.59
CA GLU A 70 4.24 9.99 17.50
C GLU A 70 3.30 10.47 16.38
N ASP A 71 2.43 9.57 15.90
CA ASP A 71 1.40 9.84 14.88
C ASP A 71 1.91 10.32 13.50
N LEU A 72 3.22 10.24 13.20
CA LEU A 72 3.74 10.54 11.86
C LEU A 72 3.15 9.64 10.77
N ASP A 73 2.63 8.47 11.13
CA ASP A 73 1.96 7.54 10.21
C ASP A 73 0.64 8.11 9.67
N LEU A 74 0.11 9.21 10.24
CA LEU A 74 -1.02 9.96 9.67
C LEU A 74 -0.64 10.85 8.48
N ILE A 75 0.66 11.03 8.22
CA ILE A 75 1.20 11.89 7.16
C ILE A 75 1.70 11.05 5.97
N TYR A 76 2.05 9.78 6.21
CA TYR A 76 2.56 8.86 5.18
C TYR A 76 1.52 7.80 4.85
N ASP A 77 1.21 7.64 3.57
CA ASP A 77 0.29 6.62 3.09
C ASP A 77 1.02 5.41 2.49
N THR A 78 0.37 4.24 2.58
CA THR A 78 0.80 2.99 1.95
C THR A 78 0.14 2.80 0.58
N LEU A 79 0.62 1.83 -0.21
CA LEU A 79 -0.04 1.48 -1.47
C LEU A 79 -1.43 0.86 -1.23
N MET A 80 -1.54 0.02 -0.20
CA MET A 80 -2.77 -0.64 0.24
C MET A 80 -2.87 -0.55 1.76
N VAL A 81 -4.09 -0.56 2.30
CA VAL A 81 -4.34 -0.46 3.75
C VAL A 81 -4.80 -1.80 4.30
N GLN A 82 -4.17 -2.24 5.40
CA GLN A 82 -4.58 -3.47 6.10
C GLN A 82 -5.87 -3.24 6.89
N SER A 83 -6.81 -4.18 6.82
CA SER A 83 -7.98 -4.16 7.69
C SER A 83 -7.62 -4.52 9.14
N LEU A 84 -8.20 -3.82 10.12
CA LEU A 84 -7.98 -4.08 11.55
C LEU A 84 -8.78 -5.27 12.10
N ASP A 85 -9.81 -5.72 11.37
CA ASP A 85 -10.66 -6.84 11.76
C ASP A 85 -10.42 -8.11 10.92
N GLU A 86 -9.31 -8.14 10.16
CA GLU A 86 -8.86 -9.30 9.40
C GLU A 86 -7.35 -9.53 9.60
N PRO A 87 -6.90 -10.80 9.67
CA PRO A 87 -5.49 -11.09 9.98
C PRO A 87 -4.52 -10.70 8.86
N PHE A 88 -4.87 -10.95 7.60
CA PHE A 88 -3.98 -10.75 6.44
C PHE A 88 -4.77 -10.32 5.19
N ALA A 89 -5.57 -9.25 5.31
CA ALA A 89 -6.28 -8.65 4.17
C ALA A 89 -5.95 -7.17 4.05
N GLU A 90 -5.56 -6.76 2.84
CA GLU A 90 -5.29 -5.37 2.46
C GLU A 90 -6.23 -4.92 1.34
N TYR A 91 -6.60 -3.65 1.40
CA TYR A 91 -7.59 -3.00 0.55
C TYR A 91 -7.00 -1.78 -0.15
N PRO A 92 -7.59 -1.30 -1.26
CA PRO A 92 -7.08 -0.15 -2.01
C PRO A 92 -6.86 1.10 -1.16
N LEU A 93 -5.73 1.77 -1.36
CA LEU A 93 -5.43 3.11 -0.81
C LEU A 93 -4.85 4.01 -1.91
N ILE A 94 -3.52 4.15 -2.00
CA ILE A 94 -2.88 4.84 -3.14
C ILE A 94 -3.02 4.00 -4.41
N ALA A 95 -2.88 2.69 -4.30
CA ALA A 95 -3.14 1.75 -5.40
C ALA A 95 -4.62 1.37 -5.41
N LYS A 96 -5.25 1.47 -6.58
CA LYS A 96 -6.66 1.09 -6.80
C LYS A 96 -6.84 -0.40 -7.03
N ASP A 97 -5.80 -1.09 -7.47
CA ASP A 97 -5.79 -2.53 -7.67
C ASP A 97 -4.38 -3.11 -7.53
N VAL A 98 -4.33 -4.43 -7.35
CA VAL A 98 -3.11 -5.21 -7.20
C VAL A 98 -3.22 -6.51 -7.99
N GLN A 99 -2.11 -6.90 -8.63
CA GLN A 99 -1.99 -8.16 -9.35
C GLN A 99 -0.77 -8.90 -8.83
N VAL A 100 -0.97 -10.13 -8.36
CA VAL A 100 0.12 -11.00 -7.89
C VAL A 100 0.31 -12.13 -8.90
N ALA A 101 1.56 -12.42 -9.25
CA ALA A 101 1.90 -13.54 -10.10
C ALA A 101 1.46 -14.87 -9.45
N LYS A 102 1.05 -15.86 -10.25
CA LYS A 102 0.61 -17.16 -9.73
C LYS A 102 1.67 -17.89 -8.90
N ASP A 103 2.94 -17.62 -9.18
CA ASP A 103 4.11 -18.16 -8.49
C ASP A 103 4.65 -17.22 -7.39
N ASN A 104 3.96 -16.10 -7.14
CA ASN A 104 4.36 -15.01 -6.24
C ASN A 104 5.71 -14.35 -6.59
N SER A 105 6.18 -14.47 -7.84
CA SER A 105 7.46 -13.89 -8.29
C SER A 105 7.42 -12.36 -8.45
N TYR A 106 6.23 -11.80 -8.69
CA TYR A 106 6.05 -10.35 -8.79
C TYR A 106 4.67 -9.92 -8.28
N VAL A 107 4.59 -8.64 -7.96
CA VAL A 107 3.36 -7.91 -7.70
C VAL A 107 3.35 -6.63 -8.56
N VAL A 108 2.20 -6.32 -9.16
CA VAL A 108 1.97 -5.08 -9.90
C VAL A 108 0.88 -4.30 -9.18
N PHE A 109 1.18 -3.04 -8.85
CA PHE A 109 0.22 -2.11 -8.29
C PHE A 109 -0.19 -1.10 -9.36
N THR A 110 -1.50 -0.89 -9.52
CA THR A 110 -2.01 0.19 -10.36
C THR A 110 -2.39 1.37 -9.49
N LEU A 111 -1.74 2.53 -9.70
CA LEU A 111 -2.02 3.73 -8.92
C LEU A 111 -3.40 4.31 -9.24
N ASP A 112 -4.07 4.86 -8.23
CA ASP A 112 -5.30 5.63 -8.41
C ASP A 112 -4.99 7.01 -9.01
N GLU A 113 -5.66 7.37 -10.09
CA GLU A 113 -5.49 8.67 -10.76
C GLU A 113 -5.92 9.86 -9.88
N ARG A 114 -6.64 9.60 -8.79
CA ARG A 114 -7.05 10.58 -7.76
C ARG A 114 -6.01 10.74 -6.66
N ALA A 115 -5.01 9.87 -6.55
CA ALA A 115 -4.00 9.93 -5.50
C ALA A 115 -3.13 11.19 -5.67
N ARG A 116 -3.03 12.01 -4.62
CA ARG A 116 -2.33 13.30 -4.64
C ARG A 116 -1.46 13.44 -3.40
N LEU A 117 -0.31 14.08 -3.56
CA LEU A 117 0.47 14.59 -2.43
C LEU A 117 -0.29 15.74 -1.76
N SER A 118 0.10 16.09 -0.54
CA SER A 118 -0.57 17.13 0.26
C SER A 118 -0.49 18.53 -0.37
N ASP A 119 0.48 18.77 -1.24
CA ASP A 119 0.64 19.98 -2.04
C ASP A 119 -0.08 19.92 -3.41
N ASN A 120 -0.84 18.84 -3.67
CA ASN A 120 -1.70 18.60 -4.83
C ASN A 120 -1.10 18.05 -6.15
N PRO A 121 0.20 17.73 -6.33
CA PRO A 121 0.67 16.91 -7.44
C PRO A 121 0.10 15.47 -7.42
N PRO A 122 -0.07 14.82 -8.59
CA PRO A 122 -0.37 13.39 -8.67
C PRO A 122 0.78 12.56 -8.12
N ILE A 123 0.46 11.45 -7.43
CA ILE A 123 1.43 10.44 -7.06
C ILE A 123 1.78 9.61 -8.32
N LEU A 124 3.06 9.52 -8.63
CA LEU A 124 3.59 8.83 -9.80
C LEU A 124 4.32 7.53 -9.40
N ALA A 125 4.46 6.63 -10.36
CA ALA A 125 5.26 5.41 -10.18
C ALA A 125 6.73 5.72 -9.82
N SER A 126 7.25 6.87 -10.28
CA SER A 126 8.59 7.36 -9.90
C SER A 126 8.71 7.67 -8.41
N ASP A 127 7.63 8.14 -7.78
CA ASP A 127 7.62 8.47 -6.34
C ASP A 127 7.63 7.18 -5.51
N VAL A 128 6.87 6.18 -5.94
CA VAL A 128 6.88 4.83 -5.33
C VAL A 128 8.28 4.22 -5.43
N LYS A 129 8.89 4.29 -6.63
CA LYS A 129 10.26 3.80 -6.84
C LYS A 129 11.27 4.56 -5.97
N PHE A 130 11.16 5.88 -5.91
CA PHE A 130 12.03 6.72 -5.08
C PHE A 130 11.92 6.33 -3.60
N SER A 131 10.71 6.15 -3.07
CA SER A 131 10.50 5.72 -1.69
C SER A 131 11.09 4.34 -1.42
N PHE A 132 10.85 3.37 -2.31
CA PHE A 132 11.42 2.02 -2.20
C PHE A 132 12.96 2.05 -2.16
N ASP A 133 13.59 2.71 -3.13
CA ASP A 133 15.04 2.82 -3.22
C ASP A 133 15.64 3.54 -2.01
N THR A 134 14.96 4.60 -1.54
CA THR A 134 15.39 5.39 -0.38
C THR A 134 15.33 4.58 0.90
N ILE A 135 14.25 3.85 1.14
CA ILE A 135 14.10 3.02 2.35
C ILE A 135 15.11 1.86 2.33
N ILE A 136 15.31 1.21 1.19
CA ILE A 136 16.33 0.15 1.05
C ILE A 136 17.74 0.67 1.34
N LYS A 137 18.07 1.88 0.88
CA LYS A 137 19.42 2.44 1.02
C LYS A 137 19.68 3.09 2.38
N LEU A 138 18.69 3.78 2.94
CA LEU A 138 18.87 4.70 4.08
C LEU A 138 17.94 4.41 5.27
N GLY A 139 16.98 3.51 5.11
CA GLY A 139 16.00 3.20 6.14
C GLY A 139 16.62 2.49 7.34
N SER A 140 15.90 2.48 8.45
CA SER A 140 16.27 1.65 9.61
C SER A 140 16.26 0.16 9.25
N PRO A 141 17.01 -0.72 9.96
CA PRO A 141 17.00 -2.16 9.72
C PRO A 141 15.60 -2.78 9.77
N LEU A 142 14.70 -2.25 10.60
CA LEU A 142 13.30 -2.67 10.63
C LEU A 142 12.57 -2.33 9.33
N SER A 143 12.77 -1.13 8.80
CA SER A 143 12.17 -0.69 7.52
C SER A 143 12.71 -1.50 6.33
N ILE A 144 14.03 -1.74 6.31
CA ILE A 144 14.69 -2.55 5.27
C ILE A 144 14.28 -4.02 5.36
N GLY A 145 14.15 -4.56 6.57
CA GLY A 145 13.76 -5.96 6.81
C GLY A 145 12.37 -6.30 6.25
N SER A 146 11.42 -5.38 6.36
CA SER A 146 10.08 -5.53 5.79
C SER A 146 10.10 -5.56 4.25
N ILE A 147 10.95 -4.75 3.60
CA ILE A 147 11.01 -4.64 2.14
C ILE A 147 11.89 -5.73 1.49
N THR A 148 13.02 -6.08 2.11
CA THR A 148 13.99 -7.05 1.53
C THR A 148 13.39 -8.45 1.39
N ARG A 149 12.37 -8.79 2.20
CA ARG A 149 11.64 -10.06 2.08
C ARG A 149 10.84 -10.19 0.78
N MET A 150 10.52 -9.08 0.11
CA MET A 150 9.87 -9.06 -1.21
C MET A 150 10.84 -9.28 -2.38
N SER A 151 12.14 -8.99 -2.22
CA SER A 151 13.13 -9.04 -3.32
C SER A 151 13.90 -10.36 -3.39
N LYS A 152 13.89 -11.18 -2.32
CA LYS A 152 14.63 -12.45 -2.28
C LYS A 152 13.69 -13.65 -2.44
N ARG A 153 13.00 -13.77 -3.58
CA ARG A 153 12.59 -15.06 -4.19
C ARG A 153 12.44 -14.88 -5.69
#